data_AF-E4W3Z0-F1
#
_entry.id   AF-E4W3Z0-F1
#
_cell.length_a   1.000
_cell.length_b   1.000
_cell.length_c   1.000
_cell.angle_alpha   90.00
_cell.angle_beta   90.00
_cell.angle_gamma   90.00
#
_symmetry.space_group_name_H-M   'P 1'
#
loop_
_entity.id
_entity.type
_entity.pdbx_description
1 polymer ?
#
loop_
_entity_poly.entity_id
_entity_poly.type
_entity_poly.pdbx_seq_one_letter_code
_entity_poly.pdbx_strand_id
1 'polypeptide(L)'
;VTIQVYEGERAMTKDNHLLGTFNLNGIPPAPRGVPKIEVTFDMDANGILHVSAKDQSTGKQESIRITNDKGRLSKEEIDKMLAEAERFKQEDDSQRERVAARNELESYAY
;
A
#
# COMPACT_ATOMS: atom_id res chain seq x y z
N VAL A 1 3.88 8.14 11.23
CA VAL A 1 3.05 7.30 10.34
C VAL A 1 3.99 6.37 9.60
N THR A 2 3.69 5.07 9.58
CA THR A 2 4.50 4.08 8.85
C THR A 2 3.83 3.79 7.52
N ILE A 3 4.60 3.92 6.43
CA ILE A 3 4.14 3.68 5.06
C ILE A 3 4.84 2.43 4.57
N GLN A 4 4.05 1.46 4.13
CA GLN A 4 4.51 0.18 3.62
C GLN A 4 4.07 0.05 2.17
N VAL A 5 5.00 -0.29 1.29
CA VAL A 5 4.77 -0.41 -0.15
C VAL A 5 4.73 -1.88 -0.50
N TYR A 6 3.64 -2.31 -1.12
CA TYR A 6 3.42 -3.69 -1.53
C TYR A 6 3.20 -3.79 -3.04
N GLU A 7 3.49 -4.94 -3.61
CA GLU A 7 3.22 -5.33 -4.99
C GLU A 7 2.54 -6.70 -5.02
N GLY A 8 1.45 -6.81 -5.76
CA GLY A 8 0.71 -8.05 -5.95
C GLY A 8 -0.75 -7.80 -6.30
N GLU A 9 -1.43 -8.87 -6.73
CA GLU A 9 -2.78 -8.82 -7.29
C GLU A 9 -3.87 -9.20 -6.27
N ARG A 10 -3.50 -9.51 -5.03
CA ARG A 10 -4.44 -9.94 -3.98
C ARG A 10 -4.94 -8.77 -3.13
N ALA A 11 -6.12 -8.94 -2.54
CA ALA A 11 -6.78 -7.85 -1.82
C ALA A 11 -6.09 -7.47 -0.50
N MET A 12 -5.44 -8.42 0.18
CA MET A 12 -4.85 -8.22 1.49
C MET A 12 -3.33 -8.14 1.40
N THR A 13 -2.73 -7.18 2.11
CA THR A 13 -1.28 -6.93 2.08
C THR A 13 -0.42 -8.11 2.56
N LYS A 14 -0.98 -8.98 3.42
CA LYS A 14 -0.30 -10.20 3.91
C LYS A 14 -0.02 -11.22 2.79
N ASP A 15 -0.80 -11.17 1.71
CA ASP A 15 -0.74 -12.09 0.57
C ASP A 15 0.02 -11.48 -0.63
N ASN A 16 0.56 -10.26 -0.46
CA ASN A 16 1.33 -9.53 -1.46
C ASN A 16 2.80 -9.40 -1.04
N HIS A 17 3.64 -9.00 -1.98
CA HIS A 17 5.08 -8.85 -1.75
C HIS A 17 5.41 -7.46 -1.17
N LEU A 18 6.14 -7.41 -0.06
CA LEU A 18 6.59 -6.15 0.54
C LEU A 18 7.82 -5.63 -0.22
N LEU A 19 7.68 -4.47 -0.87
CA LEU A 19 8.78 -3.81 -1.58
C LEU A 19 9.63 -2.92 -0.68
N GLY A 20 9.03 -2.32 0.35
CA GLY A 20 9.75 -1.42 1.24
C GLY A 20 8.87 -0.79 2.31
N THR A 21 9.50 -0.17 3.30
CA THR A 21 8.83 0.53 4.38
C THR A 21 9.62 1.75 4.78
N PHE A 22 8.93 2.86 5.04
CA PHE A 22 9.54 4.08 5.57
C PHE A 22 8.58 4.78 6.54
N ASN A 23 9.14 5.66 7.38
CA ASN A 23 8.39 6.35 8.42
C ASN A 23 8.33 7.85 8.14
N LEU A 24 7.11 8.39 8.03
CA LEU A 24 6.87 9.83 8.05
C LEU A 24 6.76 10.28 9.52
N ASN A 25 7.80 10.95 10.00
CA ASN A 25 7.95 11.35 11.39
C ASN A 25 7.49 12.78 11.65
N GLY A 26 7.19 13.09 12.91
CA GLY A 26 6.92 14.45 13.35
C GLY A 26 5.60 15.04 12.86
N ILE A 27 4.59 14.18 12.68
CA ILE A 27 3.19 14.56 12.48
C ILE A 27 2.61 14.90 13.87
N PRO A 28 2.01 16.09 14.05
CA PRO A 28 1.37 16.46 15.30
C PRO A 28 0.25 15.48 15.66
N PRO A 29 0.04 15.16 16.96
CA PRO A 29 -1.12 14.39 17.38
C PRO A 29 -2.41 15.09 16.94
N ALA A 30 -3.25 14.39 16.20
CA ALA A 30 -4.53 14.90 15.75
C ALA A 30 -5.60 13.82 15.83
N PRO A 31 -6.89 14.18 15.90
CA PRO A 31 -7.98 13.21 15.84
C PRO A 31 -7.89 12.35 14.57
N ARG A 32 -8.41 11.12 14.65
CA ARG A 32 -8.43 10.20 13.52
C ARG A 32 -9.16 10.85 12.33
N GLY A 33 -8.58 10.76 11.13
CA GLY A 33 -9.13 11.37 9.92
C GLY A 33 -8.76 12.82 9.66
N VAL A 34 -8.10 13.50 10.61
CA VAL A 34 -7.64 14.89 10.43
C VAL A 34 -6.30 15.00 9.68
N PRO A 35 -5.25 14.20 9.98
CA PRO A 35 -4.02 14.25 9.20
C PRO A 35 -4.26 13.86 7.73
N LYS A 36 -3.89 14.75 6.82
CA LYS A 36 -3.94 14.49 5.37
C LYS A 36 -2.52 14.20 4.88
N ILE A 37 -2.26 12.92 4.61
CA ILE A 37 -1.00 12.46 4.05
C ILE A 37 -1.20 12.23 2.55
N GLU A 38 -0.50 13.00 1.73
CA GLU A 38 -0.43 12.82 0.29
C GLU A 38 0.68 11.83 -0.04
N VAL A 39 0.32 10.70 -0.65
CA VAL A 39 1.28 9.67 -1.08
C VAL A 39 1.37 9.69 -2.60
N THR A 40 2.57 9.85 -3.13
CA THR A 40 2.83 9.88 -4.58
C THR A 40 3.71 8.70 -4.98
N PHE A 41 3.32 8.03 -6.06
CA PHE A 41 4.06 6.94 -6.68
C PHE A 41 4.54 7.41 -8.05
N ASP A 42 5.85 7.47 -8.23
CA ASP A 42 6.50 7.89 -9.47
C ASP A 42 7.38 6.74 -9.98
N MET A 43 7.16 6.29 -11.22
CA MET A 43 7.89 5.20 -11.83
C MET A 43 8.67 5.71 -13.03
N ASP A 44 10.00 5.56 -12.97
CA ASP A 44 10.86 6.03 -14.05
C ASP A 44 10.97 5.01 -15.21
N ALA A 45 11.58 5.43 -16.33
CA ALA A 45 11.80 4.58 -17.50
C ALA A 45 12.73 3.37 -17.23
N ASN A 46 13.46 3.37 -16.12
CA ASN A 46 14.32 2.26 -15.70
C ASN A 46 13.56 1.23 -14.87
N GLY A 47 12.32 1.51 -14.45
CA GLY A 47 11.53 0.67 -13.56
C GLY A 47 11.84 0.91 -12.07
N ILE A 48 12.44 2.04 -11.74
CA ILE A 48 12.69 2.44 -10.35
C ILE A 48 11.45 3.18 -9.85
N LEU A 49 10.89 2.70 -8.75
CA LEU A 49 9.73 3.26 -8.11
C LEU A 49 10.17 4.22 -6.99
N HIS A 50 9.80 5.48 -7.13
CA HIS A 50 9.94 6.52 -6.13
C HIS A 50 8.60 6.69 -5.41
N VAL A 51 8.55 6.34 -4.12
CA VAL A 51 7.35 6.56 -3.30
C VAL A 51 7.66 7.67 -2.31
N SER A 52 6.88 8.74 -2.35
CA SER A 52 6.98 9.85 -1.42
C SER A 52 5.68 10.01 -0.65
N ALA A 53 5.79 10.45 0.61
CA ALA A 53 4.65 10.81 1.42
C ALA A 53 4.87 12.17 2.07
N LYS A 54 3.88 13.05 1.95
CA LYS A 54 3.90 14.41 2.45
C LYS A 54 2.71 14.66 3.36
N ASP A 55 2.98 15.15 4.56
CA ASP A 55 1.94 15.71 5.43
C ASP A 55 1.56 17.10 4.91
N GLN A 56 0.30 17.27 4.48
CA GLN A 56 -0.18 18.53 3.92
C GLN A 56 -0.23 19.67 4.96
N SER A 57 -0.29 19.36 6.25
CA SER A 57 -0.38 20.35 7.32
C SER A 57 0.99 20.95 7.67
N THR A 58 2.00 20.10 7.79
CA THR A 58 3.36 20.52 8.19
C THR A 58 4.31 20.69 7.01
N GLY A 59 3.97 20.17 5.83
CA GLY A 59 4.83 20.14 4.66
C GLY A 59 5.99 19.14 4.76
N LYS A 60 6.10 18.40 5.88
CA LYS A 60 7.13 17.36 6.04
C LYS A 60 6.91 16.25 5.03
N GLN A 61 8.00 15.79 4.44
CA GLN A 61 7.98 14.73 3.46
C GLN A 61 9.09 13.72 3.73
N GLU A 62 8.79 12.47 3.44
CA GLU A 62 9.76 11.37 3.44
C GLU A 62 9.55 10.54 2.18
N SER A 63 10.60 9.86 1.71
CA SER A 63 10.51 9.06 0.49
C SER A 63 11.40 7.83 0.54
N ILE A 64 11.04 6.83 -0.24
CA ILE A 64 11.82 5.63 -0.48
C ILE A 64 12.02 5.45 -1.98
N ARG A 65 13.23 5.03 -2.35
CA ARG A 65 13.54 4.58 -3.71
C ARG A 65 13.57 3.06 -3.70
N ILE A 66 12.71 2.46 -4.50
CA ILE A 66 12.59 1.01 -4.66
C ILE A 66 13.12 0.69 -6.06
N THR A 67 14.27 0.05 -6.11
CA THR A 67 14.83 -0.45 -7.36
C THR A 67 14.17 -1.77 -7.70
N ASN A 68 13.38 -1.82 -8.77
CA ASN A 68 12.89 -3.08 -9.31
C ASN A 68 14.00 -3.65 -10.19
N ASP A 69 14.69 -4.70 -9.73
CA ASP A 69 15.63 -5.42 -10.59
C ASP A 69 14.84 -5.95 -11.79
N LYS A 70 15.18 -5.49 -13.00
CA LYS A 70 14.53 -5.97 -14.23
C LYS A 70 14.64 -7.50 -14.28
N GLY A 71 13.50 -8.18 -14.23
CA GLY A 71 13.44 -9.64 -14.18
C GLY A 71 13.28 -10.26 -12.79
N ARG A 72 12.94 -9.48 -11.74
CA ARG A 72 12.61 -10.02 -10.40
C ARG A 72 11.46 -11.03 -10.44
N LEU A 73 10.52 -10.86 -11.37
CA LEU A 73 9.42 -11.78 -11.59
C LEU A 73 9.57 -12.39 -12.99
N SER A 74 9.71 -13.70 -13.02
CA SER A 74 9.58 -14.50 -14.24
C SER A 74 8.13 -14.45 -14.73
N LYS A 75 7.92 -14.78 -16.01
CA LYS A 75 6.58 -14.84 -16.58
C LYS A 75 5.72 -15.88 -15.86
N GLU A 76 6.34 -17.00 -15.47
CA GLU A 76 5.72 -18.07 -14.71
C GLU A 76 5.26 -17.60 -13.32
N GLU A 77 6.03 -16.74 -12.65
CA GLU A 77 5.62 -16.14 -11.37
C GLU A 77 4.44 -15.18 -11.55
N ILE A 78 4.45 -14.36 -12.59
CA ILE A 78 3.34 -13.44 -12.90
C ILE A 78 2.06 -14.25 -13.18
N ASP A 79 2.14 -15.27 -14.03
CA ASP A 79 1.00 -16.12 -14.38
C ASP A 79 0.47 -16.87 -13.15
N LYS A 80 1.37 -17.31 -12.26
CA LYS A 80 0.99 -17.92 -10.98
C LYS A 80 0.26 -16.92 -10.07
N MET A 81 0.77 -15.69 -9.93
CA MET A 81 0.13 -14.65 -9.12
C MET A 81 -1.28 -14.33 -9.63
N LEU A 82 -1.47 -14.23 -10.95
CA LEU A 82 -2.78 -14.03 -11.57
C LEU A 82 -3.73 -15.21 -11.31
N ALA A 83 -3.23 -16.43 -11.45
CA ALA A 83 -4.03 -17.63 -11.18
C ALA A 83 -4.43 -17.74 -9.69
N GLU A 84 -3.53 -17.39 -8.77
CA GLU A 84 -3.82 -17.34 -7.33
C GLU A 84 -4.84 -16.25 -7.02
N ALA A 85 -4.70 -15.05 -7.58
CA ALA A 85 -5.65 -13.95 -7.38
C ALA A 85 -7.07 -14.34 -7.85
N GLU A 86 -7.21 -14.95 -9.03
CA GLU A 86 -8.53 -15.40 -9.51
C GLU A 86 -9.09 -16.54 -8.64
N ARG A 87 -8.25 -17.49 -8.23
CA ARG A 87 -8.66 -18.60 -7.36
C ARG A 87 -9.19 -18.12 -6.01
N PHE A 88 -8.57 -17.10 -5.44
CA PHE A 88 -8.91 -16.58 -4.11
C PHE A 88 -9.88 -15.39 -4.14
N LYS A 89 -10.35 -14.98 -5.30
CA LYS A 89 -11.23 -13.82 -5.49
C LYS A 89 -12.43 -13.77 -4.53
N GLN A 90 -13.16 -14.87 -4.37
CA GLN A 90 -14.29 -14.93 -3.43
C GLN A 90 -13.88 -14.73 -1.97
N GLU A 91 -12.75 -15.32 -1.57
CA GLU A 91 -12.23 -15.14 -0.21
C GLU A 91 -11.78 -13.70 0.00
N ASP A 92 -11.07 -13.13 -0.98
CA ASP A 92 -10.62 -11.74 -0.99
C ASP A 92 -11.79 -10.76 -0.91
N ASP A 93 -12.87 -11.00 -1.65
CA ASP A 93 -14.08 -10.18 -1.61
C ASP A 93 -14.76 -10.26 -0.23
N SER A 94 -14.92 -11.46 0.33
CA SER A 94 -15.49 -11.63 1.68
C SER A 94 -14.65 -10.95 2.77
N GLN A 95 -13.32 -11.05 2.68
CA GLN A 95 -12.42 -10.36 3.62
C GLN A 95 -12.51 -8.84 3.46
N ARG A 96 -12.57 -8.33 2.23
CA ARG A 96 -12.72 -6.91 1.94
C ARG A 96 -14.02 -6.37 2.54
N GLU A 97 -15.14 -7.06 2.33
CA GLU A 97 -16.44 -6.71 2.90
C GLU A 97 -16.42 -6.68 4.43
N ARG A 98 -15.81 -7.70 5.05
CA ARG A 98 -15.67 -7.75 6.51
C ARG A 98 -14.89 -6.56 7.06
N VAL A 99 -13.79 -6.18 6.40
CA VAL A 99 -12.96 -5.04 6.82
C VAL A 99 -13.71 -3.73 6.59
N ALA A 100 -14.42 -3.57 5.47
CA ALA A 100 -15.22 -2.39 5.17
C ALA A 100 -16.32 -2.19 6.23
N ALA A 101 -17.11 -3.23 6.53
CA ALA A 101 -18.15 -3.18 7.55
C ALA A 101 -17.60 -2.83 8.94
N ARG A 102 -16.42 -3.38 9.29
CA ARG A 102 -15.74 -3.03 10.55
C ARG A 102 -15.33 -1.56 10.57
N ASN A 103 -14.72 -1.06 9.50
CA ASN A 103 -14.27 0.32 9.42
C ASN A 103 -15.43 1.31 9.42
N GLU A 104 -16.56 0.95 8.81
CA GLU A 104 -17.80 1.74 8.83
C GLU A 104 -18.39 1.80 10.24
N LEU A 105 -18.51 0.65 10.92
CA LEU A 105 -18.97 0.60 12.30
C LEU A 105 -18.06 1.40 13.24
N GLU A 106 -16.75 1.25 13.11
CA GLU A 106 -15.78 2.06 13.85
C GLU A 106 -15.97 3.55 13.53
N SER A 107 -16.20 3.93 12.27
CA SER A 107 -16.43 5.33 11.92
C SER A 107 -17.76 5.88 12.44
N TYR A 108 -18.79 5.04 12.62
CA TYR A 108 -20.10 5.44 13.12
C TYR A 108 -20.12 5.58 14.65
N ALA A 109 -19.34 4.76 15.36
CA ALA A 109 -19.30 4.74 16.82
C ALA A 109 -18.44 5.87 17.44
N TYR A 110 -17.60 6.54 16.65
CA TYR A 110 -16.75 7.67 17.04
C TYR A 110 -17.38 9.01 16.62
#